data_AF-A0A3M8ER72-F1
#
_entry.id   AF-A0A3M8ER72-F1
#
_cell.length_a   1.000
_cell.length_b   1.000
_cell.length_c   1.000
_cell.angle_alpha   90.00
_cell.angle_beta   90.00
_cell.angle_gamma   90.00
#
_symmetry.space_group_name_H-M   'P 1'
#
loop_
_entity.id
_entity.type
_entity.pdbx_description
1 polymer ?
#
loop_
_entity_poly.entity_id
_entity_poly.type
_entity_poly.pdbx_seq_one_letter_code
_entity_poly.pdbx_strand_id
1 'polypeptide(L)' 'MNYLMNYMFLVPAALLIGLAPFPFAPEPHLVEKSRMFMAGTLTRPLDILDVVWHAWPLVLLGFKAGRDLGARLISTREEP' A
#
# COMPACT_ATOMS: atom_id res chain seq x y z
N MET A 1 -3.64 -6.46 -21.49
CA MET A 1 -4.28 -6.38 -20.15
C MET A 1 -3.34 -6.55 -18.95
N ASN A 2 -1.99 -6.51 -19.10
CA ASN A 2 -1.06 -6.71 -17.96
C ASN A 2 -0.48 -5.42 -17.35
N TYR A 3 -0.91 -4.24 -17.82
CA TYR A 3 -0.35 -2.95 -17.40
C TYR A 3 -0.50 -2.69 -15.90
N LEU A 4 -1.63 -3.10 -15.30
CA LEU A 4 -1.91 -2.95 -13.88
C LEU A 4 -0.92 -3.70 -12.96
N MET A 5 -0.32 -4.80 -13.43
CA MET A 5 0.67 -5.55 -12.66
C MET A 5 2.10 -5.19 -13.03
N ASN A 6 2.36 -4.19 -13.88
CA ASN A 6 3.74 -3.82 -14.18
C ASN A 6 4.30 -2.94 -13.05
N TYR A 7 5.51 -3.25 -12.58
CA TYR A 7 6.23 -2.47 -11.56
C TYR A 7 6.37 -1.00 -11.96
N MET A 8 6.46 -0.71 -13.26
CA MET A 8 6.49 0.66 -13.79
C MET A 8 5.26 1.49 -13.39
N PHE A 9 4.10 0.86 -13.16
CA PHE A 9 2.88 1.54 -12.70
C PHE A 9 2.63 1.33 -11.20
N LEU A 10 2.95 0.14 -10.67
CA LEU A 10 2.75 -0.17 -9.24
C LEU A 10 3.64 0.66 -8.32
N VAL A 11 4.90 0.92 -8.69
CA VAL A 11 5.83 1.68 -7.86
C VAL A 11 5.40 3.15 -7.75
N PRO A 12 5.11 3.88 -8.85
CA PRO A 12 4.57 5.23 -8.75
C PRO A 12 3.21 5.27 -8.03
N ALA A 13 2.31 4.31 -8.28
CA ALA A 13 1.02 4.26 -7.59
C ALA A 13 1.18 4.07 -6.08
N ALA A 14 2.08 3.17 -5.65
CA ALA A 14 2.39 2.96 -4.24
C ALA A 14 3.06 4.17 -3.58
N LEU A 15 3.94 4.88 -4.30
CA LEU A 15 4.61 6.07 -3.77
C LEU A 15 3.69 7.29 -3.72
N LEU A 16 2.85 7.49 -4.73
CA LEU A 16 1.97 8.67 -4.83
C LEU A 16 0.70 8.52 -3.99
N ILE A 17 0.07 7.34 -4.02
CA ILE A 17 -1.18 7.08 -3.31
C ILE A 17 -0.90 6.45 -1.94
N GLY A 18 0.02 5.48 -1.85
CA GLY A 18 0.27 4.77 -0.59
C GLY A 18 1.12 5.53 0.41
N LEU A 19 2.10 6.30 -0.07
CA LEU A 19 2.98 7.07 0.82
C LEU A 19 2.41 8.43 1.20
N ALA A 20 1.36 8.90 0.51
CA ALA A 20 0.80 10.25 0.60
C ALA A 20 1.93 11.29 0.77
N PRO A 21 2.60 11.71 -0.32
CA PRO A 21 3.68 12.68 -0.25
C PRO A 21 3.11 14.04 0.11
N PHE A 22 2.74 14.21 1.38
CA PHE A 22 2.31 15.47 1.96
C PHE A 22 3.18 15.75 3.19
N PRO A 23 4.45 16.16 2.99
CA PRO A 23 5.34 16.47 4.10
C PRO A 23 5.07 17.84 4.76
N PHE A 24 4.08 18.63 4.33
CA PHE A 24 3.96 20.05 4.71
C PHE A 24 2.54 20.57 5.05
N ALA A 25 1.75 19.82 5.82
CA ALA A 25 0.47 20.23 6.46
C ALA A 25 -0.80 20.24 5.56
N PRO A 26 -1.91 19.64 6.00
CA PRO A 26 -2.32 19.43 7.39
C PRO A 26 -1.73 18.17 8.02
N GLU A 27 -1.90 18.02 9.34
CA GLU A 27 -1.47 16.86 10.13
C GLU A 27 -1.71 15.55 9.36
N PRO A 28 -0.74 14.60 9.33
CA PRO A 28 -0.85 13.43 8.46
C PRO A 28 -2.18 12.74 8.74
N HIS A 29 -3.02 12.58 7.72
CA HIS A 29 -4.38 12.03 7.91
C HIS A 29 -4.36 10.67 8.61
N LEU A 30 -3.28 9.90 8.44
CA LEU A 30 -3.05 8.64 9.15
C LEU A 30 -2.79 8.83 10.65
N VAL A 31 -2.11 9.90 11.08
CA VAL A 31 -1.88 10.23 12.49
C VAL A 31 -3.15 10.74 13.14
N GLU A 32 -3.90 11.60 12.45
CA GLU A 32 -5.17 12.09 12.95
C GLU A 32 -6.22 10.98 13.04
N LYS A 33 -6.32 10.11 12.03
CA LYS A 33 -7.23 8.95 12.02
C LYS A 33 -6.80 7.85 12.98
N SER A 34 -5.51 7.59 13.17
CA SER A 34 -5.05 6.62 14.18
C SER A 34 -5.34 7.10 15.59
N ARG A 35 -5.22 8.40 15.87
CA ARG A 35 -5.66 8.99 17.14
C ARG A 35 -7.18 8.88 17.33
N MET A 36 -7.98 9.14 16.30
CA MET A 36 -9.44 8.94 16.34
C MET A 36 -9.82 7.46 16.49
N PHE A 37 -9.07 6.54 15.90
CA PHE A 37 -9.26 5.09 16.04
C PHE A 37 -9.01 4.65 17.48
N MET A 38 -7.90 5.08 18.07
CA MET A 38 -7.57 4.80 19.48
C MET A 38 -8.55 5.46 20.45
N ALA A 39 -9.12 6.61 20.08
CA ALA A 39 -10.16 7.31 20.84
C ALA A 39 -11.57 6.74 20.63
N GLY A 40 -11.75 5.74 19.75
CA GLY A 40 -13.05 5.14 19.45
C GLY A 40 -14.02 6.06 18.68
N THR A 41 -13.54 7.19 18.17
CA THR A 41 -14.34 8.19 17.43
C THR A 41 -14.20 8.09 15.92
N LEU A 42 -13.48 7.08 15.41
CA LEU A 42 -13.39 6.76 13.99
C LEU A 42 -14.68 6.12 13.46
N THR A 43 -15.76 6.88 13.50
CA THR A 43 -17.10 6.44 13.07
C THR A 43 -17.46 6.94 11.67
N ARG A 44 -16.60 7.78 11.06
CA ARG A 44 -16.83 8.33 9.73
C ARG A 44 -16.42 7.31 8.67
N PRO A 45 -17.33 6.87 7.79
CA PRO A 45 -17.00 5.94 6.70
C PRO A 45 -15.88 6.44 5.78
N LEU A 46 -15.77 7.77 5.62
CA LEU A 46 -14.71 8.41 4.85
C LEU A 46 -13.30 8.14 5.41
N ASP A 47 -13.16 7.94 6.71
CA ASP A 47 -11.86 7.67 7.32
C ASP A 47 -11.38 6.25 7.05
N ILE A 48 -12.31 5.30 7.08
CA ILE A 48 -12.06 3.90 6.72
C ILE A 48 -11.75 3.79 5.23
N LEU A 49 -12.52 4.48 4.38
CA LEU A 49 -12.26 4.53 2.95
C LEU A 49 -10.89 5.11 2.63
N ASP A 50 -10.44 6.11 3.38
CA ASP A 50 -9.12 6.71 3.18
C ASP A 50 -7.99 5.74 3.49
N VAL A 51 -8.07 5.00 4.60
CA VAL A 51 -7.07 3.96 4.93
C VAL A 51 -7.06 2.86 3.88
N VAL A 52 -8.23 2.39 3.44
CA VAL A 52 -8.34 1.38 2.37
C VAL A 52 -7.76 1.92 1.05
N TRP A 53 -8.01 3.19 0.73
CA TRP A 53 -7.52 3.87 -0.48
C TRP A 53 -6.01 4.06 -0.49
N HIS A 54 -5.38 4.18 0.67
CA HIS A 54 -3.91 4.24 0.77
C HIS A 54 -3.28 2.85 0.88
N ALA A 55 -3.98 1.86 1.42
CA ALA A 55 -3.45 0.51 1.64
C ALA A 55 -3.45 -0.35 0.37
N TRP A 56 -4.47 -0.27 -0.49
CA TRP A 56 -4.60 -1.17 -1.65
C TRP A 56 -3.39 -1.17 -2.62
N PRO A 57 -2.70 -0.05 -2.93
CA PRO A 57 -1.57 -0.07 -3.86
C PRO A 57 -0.35 -0.74 -3.22
N LEU A 58 -0.16 -0.55 -1.90
CA LEU A 58 0.90 -1.17 -1.12
C LEU A 58 0.69 -2.68 -1.00
N VAL A 59 -0.54 -3.11 -0.76
CA VAL A 59 -0.90 -4.54 -0.71
C VAL A 59 -0.65 -5.21 -2.07
N LEU A 60 -1.04 -4.58 -3.18
CA LEU A 60 -0.80 -5.10 -4.52
C LEU A 60 0.69 -5.19 -4.86
N LEU A 61 1.47 -4.16 -4.50
CA LEU A 61 2.92 -4.16 -4.69
C LEU A 61 3.60 -5.27 -3.88
N GLY A 62 3.24 -5.41 -2.60
CA GLY A 62 3.76 -6.44 -1.71
C GLY A 62 3.38 -7.85 -2.16
N PHE A 63 2.14 -8.08 -2.58
CA PHE A 63 1.69 -9.35 -3.12
C PHE A 63 2.47 -9.74 -4.38
N LYS A 64 2.64 -8.82 -5.33
CA LYS A 64 3.41 -9.09 -6.55
C LYS A 64 4.88 -9.37 -6.24
N ALA A 65 5.50 -8.56 -5.38
CA ALA A 65 6.88 -8.78 -4.95
C ALA A 65 7.08 -10.12 -4.24
N GLY A 66 6.16 -10.50 -3.34
CA GLY A 66 6.19 -11.79 -2.67
C GLY A 66 6.03 -12.97 -3.62
N ARG A 67 5.12 -12.87 -4.60
CA ARG A 67 4.94 -13.88 -5.64
C ARG A 67 6.18 -14.03 -6.51
N ASP A 68 6.75 -12.91 -6.97
CA ASP A 68 7.93 -12.92 -7.84
C ASP A 68 9.19 -13.37 -7.06
N LEU A 69 9.31 -13.03 -5.78
CA LEU A 69 10.38 -13.55 -4.90
C LEU A 69 10.20 -15.05 -4.63
N GLY A 70 8.99 -15.52 -4.33
CA GLY A 70 8.71 -16.93 -4.12
C GLY A 70 9.01 -17.77 -5.37
N ALA A 71 8.61 -17.28 -6.55
CA ALA A 71 8.95 -17.92 -7.82
C ALA A 71 10.47 -18.01 -8.06
N ARG A 72 11.22 -16.96 -7.70
CA ARG A 72 12.69 -16.95 -7.77
C ARG A 72 13.31 -17.93 -6.78
N LEU A 73 12.86 -17.96 -5.53
CA LEU A 73 13.37 -18.86 -4.49
C LEU A 73 13.12 -20.33 -4.82
N ILE A 74 11.98 -20.65 -5.44
CA ILE A 74 11.67 -21.99 -5.92
C ILE A 74 12.59 -22.34 -7.10
N SER A 75 12.78 -21.42 -8.04
CA SER A 75 13.68 -21.61 -9.19
C SER A 75 15.15 -21.80 -8.80
N THR A 76 15.66 -21.12 -7.78
CA THR A 76 17.06 -21.26 -7.31
C THR A 76 17.29 -22.58 -6.57
N ARG A 77 16.22 -23.24 -6.08
CA ARG A 77 16.33 -24.55 -5.40
C ARG A 77 16.41 -25.74 -6.37
N GLU A 78 16.11 -25.53 -7.64
CA GLU A 78 16.15 -26.59 -8.66
C GLU A 78 17.44 -26.61 -9.49
N GLU A 79 18.41 -25.72 -9.21
CA GLU A 79 19.77 -25.88 -9.76
C GLU A 79 20.60 -26.82 -8.86
N PRO A 80 21.08 -27.97 -9.41
CA PRO A 80 21.87 -28.97 -8.68
C PRO A 80 23.35 -28.59 -8.49
#